data_AF-A0A0H3CE33-F1
#
_entry.id   AF-A0A0H3CE33-F1
#
_cell.length_a   1.000
_cell.length_b   1.000
_cell.length_c   1.000
_cell.angle_alpha   90.00
_cell.angle_beta   90.00
_cell.angle_gamma   90.00
#
_symmetry.space_group_name_H-M   'P 1'
#
loop_
_entity.id
_entity.type
_entity.pdbx_description
1 polymer ?
#
loop_
_entity_poly.entity_id
_entity_poly.type
_entity_poly.pdbx_seq_one_letter_code
_entity_poly.pdbx_strand_id
1 'polypeptide(L)' 'MSFDFDAGKYAVYLWPAFAISAVAFAWLIGDSLAMARRWRREVDRLQAELDENRP' A
#
# COMPACT_ATOMS: atom_id res chain seq x y z
N MET A 1 -23.81 -15.53 -11.57
CA MET A 1 -23.31 -14.24 -12.10
C MET A 1 -21.90 -14.45 -12.64
N SER A 2 -21.68 -14.32 -13.95
CA SER A 2 -20.35 -14.21 -14.53
C SER A 2 -19.94 -12.73 -14.52
N PHE A 3 -18.75 -12.41 -14.02
CA PHE A 3 -18.19 -11.06 -14.14
C PHE A 3 -17.82 -10.83 -15.61
N ASP A 4 -18.60 -10.01 -16.31
CA ASP A 4 -18.31 -9.63 -17.69
C ASP A 4 -17.34 -8.45 -17.68
N PHE A 5 -16.06 -8.79 -17.73
CA PHE A 5 -14.94 -7.85 -17.83
C PHE A 5 -14.72 -7.36 -19.27
N ASP A 6 -15.50 -7.89 -20.22
CA ASP A 6 -15.47 -7.51 -21.63
C ASP A 6 -16.50 -6.42 -21.91
N ALA A 7 -16.10 -5.16 -21.73
CA ALA A 7 -16.90 -4.02 -22.22
C ALA A 7 -16.90 -3.90 -23.77
N GLY A 8 -16.59 -4.99 -24.48
CA GLY A 8 -16.46 -5.07 -25.92
C GLY A 8 -15.48 -4.03 -26.45
N LYS A 9 -15.86 -3.34 -27.53
CA LYS A 9 -15.08 -2.25 -28.14
C LYS A 9 -14.71 -1.11 -27.18
N TYR A 10 -15.38 -0.99 -26.04
CA TYR A 10 -15.13 0.10 -25.09
C TYR A 10 -14.16 -0.27 -23.97
N ALA A 11 -13.81 -1.55 -23.84
CA ALA A 11 -12.86 -2.03 -22.85
C ALA A 11 -11.52 -1.27 -22.92
N VAL A 12 -11.02 -1.03 -24.13
CA VAL A 12 -9.75 -0.30 -24.34
C VAL A 12 -9.77 1.13 -23.82
N TYR A 13 -10.94 1.77 -23.72
CA TYR A 13 -11.07 3.13 -23.16
C TYR A 13 -11.31 3.10 -21.65
N LEU A 14 -11.95 2.05 -21.15
CA LEU A 14 -12.35 1.91 -19.75
C LEU A 14 -11.22 1.39 -18.87
N TRP A 15 -10.56 0.32 -19.30
CA TRP A 15 -9.51 -0.36 -18.54
C TRP A 15 -8.30 0.50 -18.18
N PRO A 16 -7.82 1.44 -19.02
CA PRO A 16 -6.69 2.29 -18.64
C PRO A 16 -6.97 3.13 -17.40
N ALA A 17 -8.18 3.67 -17.26
CA ALA A 17 -8.54 4.45 -16.07
C ALA A 17 -8.47 3.58 -14.80
N PHE A 18 -9.04 2.37 -14.85
CA PHE A 18 -8.97 1.42 -13.75
C PHE A 18 -7.53 0.95 -13.46
N ALA A 19 -6.72 0.73 -14.49
CA ALA A 19 -5.32 0.36 -14.33
C ALA A 19 -4.52 1.46 -13.62
N ILE A 20 -4.73 2.72 -14.00
CA ILE A 20 -4.10 3.88 -13.33
C ILE A 20 -4.52 3.93 -11.86
N SER A 21 -5.82 3.78 -11.57
CA SER A 21 -6.30 3.75 -10.18
C SER A 21 -5.70 2.58 -9.39
N ALA A 22 -5.64 1.39 -9.97
CA ALA A 22 -5.04 0.22 -9.32
C ALA A 22 -3.55 0.44 -9.02
N VAL A 23 -2.80 1.07 -9.94
CA VAL A 23 -1.41 1.44 -9.72
C VAL A 23 -1.28 2.49 -8.60
N ALA A 24 -2.13 3.51 -8.58
CA ALA A 24 -2.13 4.51 -7.52
C ALA A 24 -2.41 3.88 -6.14
N PHE A 25 -3.36 2.95 -6.06
CA PHE A 25 -3.65 2.23 -4.82
C PHE A 25 -2.48 1.32 -4.41
N ALA A 26 -1.89 0.57 -5.35
CA ALA A 26 -0.73 -0.27 -5.07
C ALA A 26 0.45 0.57 -4.55
N TRP A 27 0.67 1.76 -5.12
CA TRP A 27 1.66 2.72 -4.63
C TRP A 27 1.32 3.15 -3.20
N LEU A 28 0.10 3.62 -2.95
CA LEU A 28 -0.32 4.11 -1.64
C LEU A 28 -0.16 3.05 -0.55
N ILE A 29 -0.55 1.81 -0.85
CA ILE A 29 -0.39 0.66 0.06
C ILE A 29 1.09 0.39 0.31
N GLY A 30 1.90 0.37 -0.76
CA GLY A 30 3.34 0.16 -0.67
C GLY A 30 4.04 1.23 0.18
N ASP A 31 3.70 2.51 -0.03
CA ASP A 31 4.23 3.64 0.71
C ASP A 31 3.84 3.59 2.19
N SER A 32 2.56 3.33 2.47
CA SER A 32 2.04 3.17 3.83
C SER A 32 2.76 2.04 4.58
N LEU A 33 2.96 0.89 3.93
CA LEU A 33 3.70 -0.23 4.51
C LEU A 33 5.18 0.08 4.69
N ALA A 34 5.81 0.79 3.76
CA ALA A 34 7.21 1.19 3.85
C ALA A 34 7.42 2.14 5.05
N MET A 35 6.54 3.13 5.21
CA MET A 35 6.60 4.07 6.32
C MET A 35 6.38 3.34 7.66
N ALA A 36 5.37 2.46 7.73
CA ALA A 36 5.12 1.66 8.93
C ALA A 36 6.33 0.79 9.31
N ARG A 37 6.99 0.14 8.33
CA ARG A 37 8.21 -0.65 8.58
C ARG A 37 9.37 0.22 9.06
N ARG A 38 9.54 1.42 8.49
CA ARG A 38 10.58 2.36 8.90
C ARG A 38 10.38 2.79 10.35
N TRP A 39 9.15 3.17 10.70
CA TRP A 39 8.84 3.64 12.05
C TRP A 39 8.92 2.53 13.08
N ARG A 40 8.53 1.29 12.72
CA ARG A 40 8.66 0.15 13.63
C ARG A 40 10.10 -0.09 14.07
N ARG A 41 11.08 0.05 13.16
CA ARG A 41 12.51 -0.05 13.52
C ARG A 41 12.95 1.03 14.50
N GLU A 42 12.46 2.25 14.33
CA GLU A 42 12.79 3.35 15.24
C GLU A 42 12.13 3.17 16.60
N VAL A 43 10.88 2.70 16.63
CA VAL A 43 10.18 2.35 17.87
C VAL A 43 10.91 1.23 18.61
N ASP A 44 11.33 0.17 17.93
CA ASP A 44 12.08 -0.92 18.56
C ASP A 44 13.39 -0.39 19.19
N ARG A 45 14.06 0.57 18.55
CA ARG A 45 15.26 1.22 19.09
C ARG A 45 14.97 2.07 20.32
N LEU A 46 13.94 2.91 20.25
CA LEU A 46 13.50 3.76 21.36
C LEU A 46 13.02 2.92 22.55
N GLN A 47 12.33 1.81 22.29
CA GLN A 47 11.87 0.88 23.32
C GLN A 47 13.07 0.26 24.06
N ALA A 48 14.12 -0.16 23.35
CA ALA A 48 15.33 -0.70 23.96
C ALA A 48 16.06 0.34 24.83
N GLU A 49 16.18 1.58 24.35
CA GLU A 49 16.77 2.69 25.12
C GLU A 49 15.95 3.00 26.40
N LEU A 50 14.62 2.93 26.34
CA LEU A 50 13.75 3.13 27.50
C LEU A 50 13.83 2.01 28.52
N ASP A 51 13.89 0.74 28.08
CA ASP A 51 14.01 -0.41 28.98
C ASP A 51 15.37 -0.47 29.67
N GLU A 52 16.46 -0.06 28.99
CA GLU A 52 17.80 0.05 29.58
C GLU A 52 17.88 1.17 30.64
N ASN A 53 17.15 2.27 30.44
CA ASN A 53 17.14 3.42 31.33
C ASN A 53 16.07 3.33 32.45
N ARG A 54 15.38 2.18 32.55
CA ARG A 54 14.39 1.90 33.59
C ARG A 54 15.13 1.41 34.86
N PRO A 55 14.97 2.09 36.02
CA PRO A 55 15.72 1.78 37.25
C PRO A 55 15.30 0.47 37.92
#